data_AF-A0A5S3VS05-F1
#
_entry.id   AF-A0A5S3VS05-F1
#
_cell.length_a   1.000
_cell.length_b   1.000
_cell.length_c   1.000
_cell.angle_alpha   90.00
_cell.angle_beta   90.00
_cell.angle_gamma   90.00
#
_symmetry.space_group_name_H-M   'P 1'
#
loop_
_entity.id
_entity.type
_entity.pdbx_description
1 polymer ?
#
loop_
_entity_poly.entity_id
_entity_poly.type
_entity_poly.pdbx_seq_one_letter_code
_entity_poly.pdbx_strand_id
1 'polypeptide(L)'
;IFEAHHRNKIDAPSGTALAIGEAIAHAKGWDHDEVARFDRTQVEEAKSQNEIGYSVLRAGDIVGEHTAYFATMGERLELTHKAASRLTFASCAVRAAKWL
;
A
#
# COMPACT_ATOMS: atom_id res chain seq x y z
N ILE A 1 3.26 -0.70 -4.94
CA ILE A 1 2.07 -0.46 -4.12
C ILE A 1 1.64 0.98 -4.34
N PHE A 2 0.42 1.17 -4.81
CA PHE A 2 -0.18 2.48 -4.94
C PHE A 2 -1.16 2.70 -3.79
N GLU A 3 -1.24 3.93 -3.29
CA GLU A 3 -2.32 4.34 -2.41
C GLU A 3 -2.87 5.73 -2.73
N ALA A 4 -4.15 5.95 -2.43
CA ALA A 4 -4.78 7.26 -2.50
C ALA A 4 -5.60 7.55 -1.24
N HIS A 5 -5.44 8.77 -0.72
CA HIS A 5 -6.19 9.26 0.44
C HIS A 5 -6.53 10.73 0.28
N HIS A 6 -7.40 11.23 1.15
CA HIS A 6 -7.82 12.62 1.21
C HIS A 6 -6.64 13.58 1.45
N ARG A 7 -6.82 14.84 1.05
CA ARG A 7 -5.81 15.90 1.17
C ARG A 7 -5.30 16.15 2.59
N ASN A 8 -6.13 15.84 3.59
CA ASN A 8 -5.82 16.08 5.01
C ASN A 8 -5.02 14.94 5.69
N LYS A 9 -4.63 13.88 4.96
CA LYS A 9 -3.87 12.77 5.55
C LYS A 9 -2.41 13.16 5.69
N ILE A 10 -1.86 13.02 6.91
CA ILE A 10 -0.54 13.53 7.30
C ILE A 10 0.58 12.55 6.93
N ASP A 11 0.42 11.28 7.30
CA ASP A 11 1.41 10.23 7.07
C ASP A 11 1.42 9.78 5.60
N ALA A 12 2.60 9.43 5.08
CA ALA A 12 2.81 8.89 3.75
C ALA A 12 4.07 7.99 3.69
N PRO A 13 4.00 6.78 3.11
CA PRO A 13 2.78 6.04 2.75
C PRO A 13 1.89 5.75 3.97
N SER A 14 0.62 5.40 3.77
CA SER A 14 -0.23 4.96 4.90
C SER A 14 0.29 3.68 5.57
N GLY A 15 -0.07 3.51 6.84
CA GLY A 15 0.19 2.26 7.57
C GLY A 15 -0.33 1.01 6.85
N THR A 16 -1.49 1.07 6.19
CA THR A 16 -1.99 -0.06 5.38
C THR A 16 -1.09 -0.34 4.17
N ALA A 17 -0.58 0.68 3.49
CA ALA A 17 0.37 0.49 2.39
C ALA A 17 1.68 -0.13 2.88
N LEU A 18 2.20 0.32 4.03
CA LEU A 18 3.38 -0.26 4.67
C LEU A 18 3.13 -1.74 5.02
N ALA A 19 2.04 -2.05 5.70
CA ALA A 19 1.66 -3.42 6.06
C ALA A 19 1.54 -4.35 4.83
N ILE A 20 1.02 -3.86 3.71
CA ILE A 20 0.99 -4.61 2.45
C ILE A 20 2.42 -4.94 1.97
N GLY A 21 3.33 -3.97 2.01
CA GLY A 21 4.71 -4.20 1.59
C GLY A 21 5.50 -5.07 2.55
N GLU A 22 5.29 -4.93 3.86
CA GLU A 22 5.85 -5.81 4.89
C GLU A 22 5.39 -7.25 4.66
N ALA A 23 4.11 -7.48 4.36
CA ALA A 23 3.59 -8.80 4.04
C ALA A 23 4.24 -9.38 2.77
N ILE A 24 4.45 -8.58 1.73
CA ILE A 24 5.15 -8.99 0.51
C ILE A 24 6.61 -9.32 0.80
N ALA A 25 7.32 -8.46 1.54
CA ALA A 25 8.72 -8.66 1.91
C ALA A 25 8.88 -9.94 2.74
N HIS A 26 8.04 -10.12 3.76
CA HIS A 26 8.01 -11.32 4.59
C HIS A 26 7.78 -12.59 3.75
N ALA A 27 6.81 -12.58 2.84
CA ALA A 27 6.55 -13.71 1.94
C ALA A 27 7.74 -14.03 1.00
N LYS A 28 8.60 -13.04 0.72
CA LYS A 28 9.83 -13.19 -0.06
C LYS A 28 11.07 -13.51 0.79
N GLY A 29 10.98 -13.46 2.11
CA GLY A 29 12.13 -13.57 3.01
C GLY A 29 13.06 -12.34 2.93
N TRP A 30 12.52 -11.17 2.62
CA TRP A 30 13.24 -9.91 2.53
C TRP A 30 13.03 -9.06 3.79
N ASP A 31 14.02 -8.25 4.13
CA ASP A 31 13.83 -7.12 5.03
C ASP A 31 13.13 -5.99 4.27
N HIS A 32 11.99 -5.52 4.81
CA HIS A 32 11.20 -4.47 4.17
C HIS A 32 11.96 -3.14 4.07
N ASP A 33 12.70 -2.76 5.12
CA ASP A 33 13.38 -1.46 5.18
C ASP A 33 14.50 -1.36 4.14
N GLU A 34 15.13 -2.50 3.80
CA GLU A 34 16.18 -2.55 2.79
C GLU A 34 15.64 -2.45 1.35
N VAL A 35 14.47 -3.04 1.09
CA VAL A 35 13.90 -3.19 -0.26
C VAL A 35 12.85 -2.14 -0.60
N ALA A 36 12.31 -1.42 0.38
CA ALA A 36 11.32 -0.38 0.14
C ALA A 36 11.91 0.80 -0.64
N ARG A 37 11.18 1.28 -1.66
CA ARG A 37 11.52 2.47 -2.45
C ARG A 37 10.32 3.41 -2.47
N PHE A 38 10.44 4.51 -1.74
CA PHE A 38 9.37 5.50 -1.56
C PHE A 38 9.40 6.62 -2.60
N ASP A 39 10.55 6.83 -3.24
CA ASP A 39 10.73 7.84 -4.27
C ASP A 39 11.61 7.27 -5.39
N ARG A 40 11.21 7.54 -6.64
CA ARG A 40 11.97 7.24 -7.86
C ARG A 40 12.10 8.47 -8.77
N THR A 41 11.67 9.65 -8.32
CA THR A 41 11.67 10.88 -9.14
C THR A 41 13.07 11.35 -9.55
N GLN A 42 14.10 10.94 -8.79
CA GLN A 42 15.51 11.26 -9.05
C GLN A 42 16.33 10.01 -9.43
N VAL A 43 15.68 8.91 -9.82
CA VAL A 43 16.35 7.63 -10.14
C VAL A 43 16.31 7.38 -11.64
N GLU A 44 17.47 7.44 -12.30
CA GLU A 44 17.63 7.20 -13.75
C GLU A 44 18.08 5.76 -14.07
N GLU A 45 17.75 4.81 -13.20
CA GLU A 45 18.13 3.41 -13.33
C GLU A 45 16.92 2.50 -13.48
N ALA A 46 17.12 1.35 -14.14
CA ALA A 46 16.11 0.31 -14.23
C ALA A 46 15.71 -0.21 -12.84
N LYS A 47 14.45 -0.63 -12.69
CA LYS A 47 13.93 -1.23 -11.45
C LYS A 47 14.68 -2.53 -11.14
N SER A 48 15.21 -2.65 -9.92
CA SER A 48 15.77 -3.91 -9.44
C SER A 48 14.67 -4.95 -9.20
N GLN A 49 15.03 -6.23 -9.27
CA GLN A 49 14.14 -7.33 -8.87
C GLN A 49 13.90 -7.34 -7.36
N ASN A 50 14.84 -6.81 -6.58
CA ASN A 50 14.79 -6.75 -5.12
C ASN A 50 14.38 -5.35 -4.63
N GLU A 51 13.21 -4.88 -5.04
CA GLU A 51 12.64 -3.63 -4.51
C GLU A 51 11.11 -3.61 -4.55
N ILE A 52 10.51 -3.03 -3.51
CA ILE A 52 9.08 -2.78 -3.38
C ILE A 52 8.85 -1.27 -3.53
N GLY A 53 8.29 -0.87 -4.68
CA GLY A 53 8.02 0.53 -4.98
C GLY A 53 6.70 1.02 -4.38
N TYR A 54 6.69 2.25 -3.88
CA TYR A 54 5.51 2.94 -3.38
C TYR A 54 5.15 4.14 -4.25
N SER A 55 3.86 4.40 -4.38
CA SER A 55 3.33 5.59 -5.03
C SER A 55 2.14 6.10 -4.24
N VAL A 56 2.14 7.39 -3.93
CA VAL A 56 1.23 7.99 -2.96
C VAL A 56 0.46 9.14 -3.61
N LEU A 57 -0.86 9.09 -3.50
CA LEU A 57 -1.76 10.17 -3.93
C LEU A 57 -2.49 10.79 -2.73
N ARG A 58 -2.56 12.12 -2.72
CA ARG A 58 -3.39 12.92 -1.81
C ARG A 58 -4.37 13.74 -2.66
N ALA A 59 -5.65 13.40 -2.60
CA ALA A 59 -6.68 14.03 -3.43
C ALA A 59 -8.03 14.07 -2.73
N GLY A 60 -8.65 15.25 -2.72
CA GLY A 60 -10.03 15.46 -2.27
C GLY A 60 -10.33 14.84 -0.91
N ASP A 61 -11.37 14.01 -0.88
CA ASP A 61 -11.95 13.35 0.28
C ASP A 61 -11.83 11.81 0.24
N ILE A 62 -10.95 11.27 -0.62
CA ILE A 62 -10.74 9.82 -0.77
C ILE A 62 -10.49 9.17 0.60
N VAL A 63 -11.35 8.26 1.03
CA VAL A 63 -11.24 7.65 2.36
C VAL A 63 -10.00 6.75 2.45
N GLY A 64 -9.75 5.97 1.40
CA GLY A 64 -8.56 5.14 1.25
C GLY A 64 -8.70 4.17 0.09
N GLU A 65 -7.70 4.14 -0.79
CA GLU A 65 -7.53 3.16 -1.85
C GLU A 65 -6.12 2.61 -1.78
N HIS A 66 -5.97 1.30 -1.95
CA HIS A 66 -4.71 0.59 -1.90
C HIS A 66 -4.67 -0.46 -3.00
N THR A 67 -3.64 -0.42 -3.83
CA THR A 67 -3.41 -1.41 -4.89
C THR A 67 -2.01 -2.01 -4.79
N ALA A 68 -1.93 -3.32 -4.60
CA ALA A 68 -0.71 -4.07 -4.79
C ALA A 68 -0.63 -4.56 -6.25
N TYR A 69 0.41 -4.13 -6.95
CA TYR A 69 0.68 -4.53 -8.33
C TYR A 69 1.75 -5.61 -8.35
N PHE A 70 1.46 -6.71 -9.05
CA PHE A 70 2.41 -7.76 -9.39
C PHE A 70 2.46 -7.84 -10.92
N ALA A 71 3.53 -7.33 -11.53
CA ALA A 71 3.64 -7.19 -12.97
C ALA A 71 4.86 -7.93 -13.51
N THR A 72 4.71 -8.55 -14.68
CA THR A 72 5.79 -9.18 -15.44
C THR A 72 5.62 -8.83 -16.93
N MET A 73 6.43 -9.41 -17.80
CA MET A 73 6.28 -9.25 -19.24
C MET A 73 4.98 -9.88 -19.73
N GLY A 74 4.13 -9.03 -20.32
CA GLY A 74 2.87 -9.44 -20.94
C GLY A 74 1.65 -9.46 -20.01
N GLU A 75 1.81 -9.37 -18.69
CA GLU A 75 0.67 -9.43 -17.76
C GLU A 75 0.89 -8.70 -16.43
N ARG A 76 -0.23 -8.49 -15.71
CA ARG A 76 -0.28 -7.82 -14.41
C ARG A 76 -1.44 -8.35 -13.57
N LEU A 77 -1.16 -8.72 -12.34
CA LEU A 77 -2.15 -8.98 -11.29
C LEU A 77 -2.24 -7.77 -10.36
N GLU A 78 -3.47 -7.36 -10.05
CA GLU A 78 -3.77 -6.24 -9.15
C GLU A 78 -4.66 -6.71 -8.01
N LEU A 79 -4.24 -6.44 -6.77
CA LEU A 79 -5.09 -6.62 -5.60
C LEU A 79 -5.44 -5.24 -5.05
N THR A 80 -6.72 -4.88 -5.18
CA THR A 80 -7.20 -3.53 -4.89
C THR A 80 -8.24 -3.56 -3.77
N HIS A 81 -8.05 -2.71 -2.76
CA HIS A 81 -9.03 -2.43 -1.74
C HIS A 81 -9.41 -0.95 -1.78
N LYS A 82 -10.72 -0.65 -1.81
CA LYS A 82 -11.27 0.71 -1.80
C LYS A 82 -12.26 0.86 -0.65
N ALA A 83 -11.95 1.72 0.30
CA ALA A 83 -12.86 2.07 1.37
C ALA A 83 -13.80 3.18 0.89
N ALA A 84 -15.11 2.91 0.86
CA ALA A 84 -16.12 3.94 0.55
C ALA A 84 -16.46 4.80 1.78
N SER A 85 -16.24 4.28 2.99
CA SER A 85 -16.57 4.95 4.25
C SER A 85 -15.71 4.42 5.38
N ARG A 86 -15.53 5.24 6.43
CA ARG A 86 -14.86 4.83 7.67
C ARG A 86 -15.68 3.82 8.49
N LEU A 87 -16.95 3.62 8.16
CA LEU A 87 -17.81 2.62 8.79
C LEU A 87 -17.27 1.20 8.68
N THR A 88 -16.53 0.88 7.62
CA THR A 88 -15.88 -0.45 7.46
C THR A 88 -14.95 -0.74 8.64
N PHE A 89 -14.10 0.22 9.03
CA PHE A 89 -13.15 0.05 10.13
C PHE A 89 -13.86 -0.06 11.49
N ALA A 90 -14.87 0.79 11.72
CA ALA A 90 -15.67 0.74 12.94
C ALA A 90 -16.40 -0.62 13.09
N SER A 91 -16.97 -1.13 12.00
CA SER A 91 -17.65 -2.42 11.99
C SER A 91 -16.69 -3.58 12.28
N CYS A 92 -15.48 -3.54 11.72
CA CYS A 92 -14.43 -4.53 12.00
C CYS A 92 -13.98 -4.49 13.47
N ALA A 93 -13.83 -3.30 14.06
CA ALA A 93 -13.46 -3.17 15.47
C ALA A 93 -14.52 -3.76 16.40
N VAL A 94 -15.81 -3.49 16.15
CA VAL A 94 -16.93 -4.09 16.92
C VAL A 94 -16.95 -5.61 16.76
N ARG A 95 -16.69 -6.12 15.54
CA ARG A 95 -16.59 -7.56 15.30
C ARG A 95 -15.44 -8.19 16.09
N ALA A 96 -14.27 -7.56 16.12
CA ALA A 96 -13.11 -8.04 16.87
C ALA A 96 -13.40 -8.03 18.39
N ALA A 97 -14.04 -6.98 18.90
CA ALA A 97 -14.42 -6.89 20.31
C ALA A 97 -15.42 -7.97 20.75
N LYS A 98 -16.30 -8.42 19.84
CA LYS A 98 -17.22 -9.53 20.09
C LYS A 98 -16.55 -10.90 20.07
N TRP A 99 -15.38 -11.01 19.44
CA TRP A 99 -14.64 -12.26 19.34
C TRP A 99 -13.77 -12.52 20.57
N LEU A 100 -13.24 -11.46 21.18
CA LEU A 100 -12.56 -11.49 22.49
C LEU A 100 -13.54 -11.88 23.60
#